data_AF-A0A8T5JP21-F1
#
_entry.id   AF-A0A8T5JP21-F1
#
_cell.length_a   1.000
_cell.length_b   1.000
_cell.length_c   1.000
_cell.angle_alpha   90.00
_cell.angle_beta   90.00
_cell.angle_gamma   90.00
#
_symmetry.space_group_name_H-M   'P 1'
#
loop_
_entity.id
_entity.type
_entity.pdbx_description
1 polymer ?
#
loop_
_entity_poly.entity_id
_entity_poly.type
_entity_poly.pdbx_seq_one_letter_code
_entity_poly.pdbx_strand_id
1 'polypeptide(L)'
;MVTIEFQVFINFLIAVALGALVGMQREYEIQTNQRKDFAGLRTFSLISLFGATASFISMNVLNSSIFLYVTFGSVMLLIVAAYIAMVFHFKENEIGITTEISAILLF
;
A
#
# COMPACT_ATOMS: atom_id res chain seq x y z
N MET A 1 13.91 -13.40 -22.94
CA MET A 1 12.77 -12.55 -23.34
C MET A 1 11.74 -12.63 -22.23
N VAL A 2 11.25 -11.50 -21.71
CA VAL A 2 10.16 -11.50 -20.73
C VAL A 2 8.88 -11.83 -21.49
N THR A 3 8.27 -12.99 -21.21
CA THR A 3 6.95 -13.35 -21.74
C THR A 3 5.89 -12.82 -20.78
N ILE A 4 5.15 -11.80 -21.21
CA ILE A 4 4.03 -11.29 -20.41
C ILE A 4 2.88 -12.28 -20.53
N GLU A 5 2.66 -13.06 -19.48
CA GLU A 5 1.51 -13.95 -19.39
C GLU A 5 0.25 -13.18 -19.03
N PHE A 6 -0.90 -13.67 -19.50
CA PHE A 6 -2.22 -13.12 -19.13
C PHE A 6 -2.42 -13.06 -17.60
N GLN A 7 -1.80 -13.99 -16.87
CA GLN A 7 -1.78 -14.02 -15.42
C GLN A 7 -1.19 -12.74 -14.80
N VAL A 8 -0.15 -12.16 -15.43
CA VAL A 8 0.46 -10.92 -14.94
C VAL A 8 -0.56 -9.79 -14.97
N PHE A 9 -1.29 -9.63 -16.08
CA PHE A 9 -2.33 -8.61 -16.21
C PHE A 9 -3.43 -8.76 -15.15
N ILE A 10 -3.85 -10.01 -14.89
CA ILE A 10 -4.81 -10.31 -13.81
C ILE A 10 -4.25 -9.89 -12.45
N ASN A 11 -2.99 -10.19 -12.14
CA ASN A 11 -2.38 -9.83 -10.87
C ASN A 11 -2.34 -8.30 -10.66
N PHE A 12 -2.02 -7.53 -11.70
CA PHE A 12 -2.07 -6.07 -11.64
C PHE A 12 -3.49 -5.54 -11.44
N LEU A 13 -4.49 -6.14 -12.12
CA LEU A 13 -5.89 -5.75 -11.97
C LEU A 13 -6.42 -6.06 -10.57
N ILE A 14 -6.05 -7.22 -10.02
CA ILE A 14 -6.36 -7.59 -8.63
C ILE A 14 -5.71 -6.63 -7.65
N ALA A 15 -4.44 -6.28 -7.83
CA ALA A 15 -3.74 -5.33 -6.97
C ALA A 15 -4.44 -3.97 -6.92
N VAL A 16 -4.80 -3.42 -8.08
CA VAL A 16 -5.57 -2.16 -8.15
C VAL A 16 -6.94 -2.32 -7.51
N ALA A 17 -7.66 -3.41 -7.78
CA ALA A 17 -8.98 -3.66 -7.21
C ALA A 17 -8.94 -3.76 -5.68
N LEU A 18 -7.96 -4.48 -5.12
CA LEU A 18 -7.78 -4.61 -3.67
C LEU A 18 -7.41 -3.28 -3.03
N GLY A 19 -6.44 -2.56 -3.59
CA GLY A 19 -6.04 -1.25 -3.10
C GLY A 19 -7.18 -0.22 -3.16
N ALA A 20 -7.98 -0.25 -4.24
CA ALA A 20 -9.16 0.60 -4.38
C ALA A 20 -10.26 0.23 -3.38
N LEU A 21 -10.54 -1.06 -3.17
CA LEU A 21 -11.58 -1.53 -2.25
C LEU A 21 -11.28 -1.13 -0.80
N VAL A 22 -10.07 -1.41 -0.33
CA VAL A 22 -9.64 -1.02 1.03
C VAL A 22 -9.63 0.49 1.16
N GLY A 23 -9.11 1.20 0.15
CA GLY A 23 -9.05 2.65 0.18
C GLY A 23 -10.42 3.32 0.16
N MET A 24 -11.42 2.76 -0.54
CA MET A 24 -12.81 3.22 -0.49
C MET A 24 -13.45 2.99 0.88
N GLN A 25 -13.24 1.83 1.49
CA GLN A 25 -13.75 1.56 2.85
C GLN A 25 -13.21 2.57 3.85
N ARG A 26 -11.92 2.91 3.73
CA ARG A 26 -11.31 3.88 4.61
C ARG A 26 -11.78 5.31 4.35
N GLU A 27 -11.94 5.72 3.09
CA GLU A 27 -12.54 7.03 2.79
C GLU A 27 -13.97 7.16 3.31
N TYR A 28 -14.73 6.07 3.29
CA TYR A 28 -16.04 6.02 3.90
C TYR A 28 -15.98 6.18 5.43
N GLU A 29 -15.04 5.52 6.11
CA GLU A 29 -14.84 5.65 7.55
C GLU A 29 -14.37 7.06 7.95
N ILE A 30 -13.43 7.65 7.19
CA ILE A 30 -12.94 9.03 7.38
C ILE A 30 -14.08 10.03 7.30
N GLN A 31 -14.94 9.90 6.28
CA GLN A 31 -16.09 10.80 6.10
C GLN A 31 -17.17 10.59 7.16
N THR A 32 -17.43 9.35 7.56
CA THR A 32 -18.51 9.01 8.52
C THR A 32 -18.14 9.37 9.96
N ASN A 33 -16.91 9.07 10.38
CA ASN A 33 -16.45 9.25 11.75
C ASN A 33 -15.66 10.55 11.97
N GLN A 34 -15.56 11.43 10.95
CA GLN A 34 -14.74 12.66 10.97
C GLN A 34 -13.31 12.44 11.46
N ARG A 35 -12.75 11.23 11.28
CA ARG A 35 -11.37 10.94 11.65
C ARG A 35 -10.43 11.77 10.78
N LYS A 36 -9.46 12.45 11.39
CA LYS A 36 -8.39 13.14 10.66
C LYS A 36 -7.32 12.15 10.28
N ASP A 37 -7.58 11.38 9.22
CA ASP A 37 -6.71 10.31 8.78
C ASP A 37 -6.22 10.57 7.35
N PHE A 38 -4.92 10.35 7.09
CA PHE A 38 -4.21 10.96 5.96
C PHE A 38 -4.13 10.09 4.69
N ALA A 39 -4.66 8.87 4.70
CA ALA A 39 -4.58 7.97 3.55
C ALA A 39 -5.95 7.44 3.12
N GLY A 40 -6.17 7.39 1.82
CA GLY A 40 -7.47 7.10 1.19
C GLY A 40 -7.29 6.29 -0.10
N LEU A 41 -8.27 6.35 -1.00
CA LEU A 41 -8.37 5.47 -2.17
C LEU A 41 -7.11 5.46 -3.04
N ARG A 42 -6.50 6.64 -3.22
CA ARG A 42 -5.33 6.82 -4.09
C ARG A 42 -4.08 6.20 -3.49
N THR A 43 -3.88 6.36 -2.18
CA THR A 43 -2.67 5.89 -1.51
C THR A 43 -2.62 4.37 -1.47
N PHE A 44 -3.72 3.71 -1.08
CA PHE A 44 -3.78 2.25 -1.05
C PHE A 44 -3.70 1.61 -2.43
N SER A 45 -4.35 2.21 -3.43
CA SER A 45 -4.25 1.76 -4.83
C SER A 45 -2.81 1.81 -5.33
N LEU A 46 -2.09 2.91 -5.04
CA LEU A 46 -0.69 3.06 -5.44
C LEU A 46 0.25 2.11 -4.69
N ILE A 47 0.02 1.86 -3.40
CA ILE A 47 0.84 0.92 -2.61
C ILE A 47 0.70 -0.49 -3.17
N SER A 48 -0.53 -0.96 -3.43
CA SER A 48 -0.75 -2.30 -3.96
C SER A 48 -0.21 -2.45 -5.39
N LEU A 49 -0.40 -1.42 -6.24
CA LEU A 49 0.19 -1.40 -7.57
C LEU A 49 1.73 -1.44 -7.52
N PHE A 50 2.33 -0.72 -6.58
CA PHE A 50 3.78 -0.70 -6.40
C PHE A 50 4.32 -2.06 -5.94
N GLY A 51 3.64 -2.75 -5.01
CA GLY A 51 3.96 -4.12 -4.61
C GLY A 51 3.91 -5.10 -5.78
N ALA A 52 2.83 -5.07 -6.57
CA ALA A 52 2.70 -5.89 -7.78
C ALA A 52 3.80 -5.60 -8.81
N THR A 53 4.16 -4.32 -9.00
CA THR A 53 5.24 -3.91 -9.89
C THR A 53 6.61 -4.39 -9.39
N ALA A 54 6.88 -4.23 -8.10
CA ALA A 54 8.12 -4.66 -7.47
C ALA A 54 8.31 -6.18 -7.56
N SER A 55 7.24 -6.94 -7.32
CA SER A 55 7.22 -8.40 -7.50
C SER A 55 7.50 -8.80 -8.94
N PHE A 56 6.81 -8.17 -9.91
CA PHE A 56 7.03 -8.43 -11.33
C PHE A 56 8.48 -8.20 -11.75
N ILE A 57 9.09 -7.07 -11.34
CA ILE A 57 10.48 -6.73 -11.65
C ILE A 57 11.46 -7.70 -10.98
N SER A 58 11.22 -8.03 -9.71
CA SER A 58 12.08 -8.94 -8.94
C SER A 58 12.14 -10.34 -9.57
N MET A 59 10.99 -10.86 -10.01
CA MET A 59 10.89 -12.20 -10.60
C MET A 59 11.33 -12.24 -12.07
N ASN A 60 10.96 -11.26 -12.90
CA ASN A 60 11.13 -11.35 -14.36
C ASN A 60 12.39 -10.64 -14.90
N VAL A 61 12.94 -9.67 -14.16
CA VAL A 61 14.07 -8.86 -14.64
C VAL A 61 15.34 -9.18 -13.87
N LEU A 62 15.31 -9.09 -12.54
CA LEU A 62 16.50 -9.29 -11.71
C LEU A 62 16.73 -10.75 -11.33
N ASN A 63 15.68 -11.58 -11.38
CA ASN A 63 15.70 -12.97 -10.90
C ASN A 63 16.26 -13.08 -9.46
N SER A 64 15.97 -12.07 -8.65
CA SER A 64 16.52 -11.90 -7.30
C SER A 64 15.49 -11.25 -6.38
N SER A 65 15.22 -11.91 -5.26
CA SER A 65 14.27 -11.46 -4.23
C SER A 65 14.75 -10.25 -3.44
N ILE A 66 16.04 -9.89 -3.55
CA ILE A 66 16.63 -8.75 -2.82
C ILE A 66 15.91 -7.45 -3.16
N PHE A 67 15.55 -7.25 -4.43
CA PHE A 67 14.84 -6.06 -4.86
C PHE A 67 13.45 -5.93 -4.20
N LEU A 68 12.73 -7.04 -4.07
CA LEU A 68 11.44 -7.09 -3.39
C LEU A 68 11.60 -6.73 -1.90
N TYR A 69 12.58 -7.28 -1.21
CA TYR A 69 12.80 -6.95 0.21
C TYR A 69 13.20 -5.49 0.44
N VAL A 70 14.02 -4.93 -0.45
CA VAL A 70 14.43 -3.51 -0.37
C VAL A 70 13.24 -2.59 -0.60
N THR A 71 12.44 -2.85 -1.63
CA THR A 71 11.23 -2.06 -1.94
C THR A 71 10.20 -2.19 -0.82
N PHE A 72 9.94 -3.39 -0.31
CA PHE A 72 9.07 -3.60 0.85
C PHE A 72 9.55 -2.83 2.08
N GLY A 73 10.84 -2.94 2.43
CA GLY A 73 11.44 -2.21 3.55
C GLY A 73 11.32 -0.69 3.39
N SER A 74 11.46 -0.16 2.17
CA SER A 74 11.28 1.26 1.90
C SER A 74 9.84 1.73 2.15
N VAL A 75 8.85 0.93 1.75
CA VAL A 75 7.42 1.24 1.97
C VAL A 75 7.06 1.15 3.45
N MET A 76 7.53 0.11 4.16
CA MET A 76 7.38 0.01 5.62
C MET A 76 7.91 1.26 6.32
N LEU A 77 9.11 1.70 5.95
CA LEU A 77 9.76 2.85 6.57
C LEU A 77 8.99 4.15 6.30
N LEU A 78 8.42 4.32 5.09
CA LEU A 78 7.54 5.43 4.77
C LEU A 78 6.23 5.40 5.57
N ILE A 79 5.62 4.23 5.75
CA ILE A 79 4.39 4.07 6.55
C ILE A 79 4.67 4.41 8.02
N VAL A 80 5.77 3.91 8.59
CA VAL A 80 6.18 4.22 9.95
C VAL A 80 6.49 5.71 10.11
N ALA A 81 7.19 6.32 9.15
CA ALA A 81 7.46 7.75 9.17
C ALA A 81 6.16 8.59 9.09
N ALA A 82 5.20 8.17 8.27
CA ALA A 82 3.89 8.81 8.17
C ALA A 82 3.10 8.69 9.48
N TYR A 83 3.10 7.52 10.11
CA TYR A 83 2.49 7.30 11.42
C TYR A 83 3.10 8.22 12.48
N ILE A 84 4.44 8.25 12.56
CA ILE A 84 5.15 9.11 13.51
C ILE A 84 4.82 10.58 13.26
N ALA A 85 4.84 11.04 12.00
CA ALA A 85 4.50 12.41 11.64
C ALA A 85 3.05 12.77 12.04
N MET A 86 2.11 11.84 11.87
CA MET A 86 0.73 12.00 12.31
C MET A 86 0.62 12.11 13.82
N VAL A 87 1.30 11.23 14.58
CA VAL A 87 1.34 11.27 16.06
C VAL A 87 1.90 12.60 16.57
N PHE A 88 2.92 13.15 15.92
CA PHE A 88 3.50 14.44 16.31
C PHE A 88 2.59 15.63 15.97
N HIS A 89 1.85 15.57 14.86
CA HIS A 89 0.97 16.67 14.41
C HIS A 89 -0.42 16.65 15.08
N PHE A 90 -0.96 15.48 15.38
CA PHE A 90 -2.30 15.31 15.94
C PHE A 90 -2.19 14.80 17.38
N LYS A 91 -2.40 15.72 18.32
CA LYS A 91 -2.30 15.47 19.77
C LYS A 91 -3.52 14.75 20.37
N GLU A 92 -4.45 14.32 19.53
CA GLU A 92 -5.71 13.68 19.94
C GLU A 92 -5.64 12.16 19.81
N ASN A 93 -6.24 11.50 20.79
CA ASN A 93 -6.02 10.11 21.22
C ASN A 93 -6.59 9.04 20.27
N GLU A 94 -6.92 9.37 19.03
CA GLU A 94 -7.62 8.49 18.09
C GLU A 94 -6.77 8.16 16.86
N ILE A 95 -5.53 7.73 17.09
CA ILE A 95 -4.65 7.25 16.02
C ILE A 95 -4.93 5.76 15.83
N GLY A 96 -5.57 5.41 14.71
CA GLY A 96 -6.01 4.05 14.42
C GLY A 96 -4.94 3.23 13.71
N ILE A 97 -4.37 2.23 14.38
CA ILE A 97 -3.29 1.34 13.85
C ILE A 97 -3.74 0.47 12.66
N THR A 98 -5.05 0.27 12.49
CA THR A 98 -5.63 -0.58 11.43
C THR A 98 -5.32 -0.05 10.04
N THR A 99 -5.15 1.25 9.92
CA THR A 99 -4.73 1.98 8.71
C THR A 99 -3.36 1.52 8.23
N GLU A 100 -2.38 1.52 9.12
CA GLU A 100 -0.98 1.25 8.80
C GLU A 100 -0.85 -0.23 8.48
N ILE A 101 -1.48 -1.09 9.29
CA ILE A 101 -1.51 -2.54 9.03
C ILE A 101 -2.11 -2.83 7.65
N SER A 102 -3.20 -2.16 7.27
CA SER A 102 -3.81 -2.35 5.94
C SER A 102 -2.87 -1.93 4.82
N ALA A 103 -2.10 -0.85 5.01
CA ALA A 103 -1.13 -0.39 4.02
C ALA A 103 0.03 -1.37 3.87
N ILE A 104 0.47 -1.97 4.98
CA ILE A 104 1.50 -3.01 5.01
C ILE A 104 1.04 -4.28 4.30
N LEU A 105 -0.20 -4.71 4.54
CA LEU A 105 -0.78 -5.92 3.96
C LEU A 105 -1.06 -5.82 2.45
N LEU A 106 -1.25 -4.61 1.93
CA LEU A 106 -1.58 -4.38 0.52
C LEU A 106 -0.39 -4.43 -0.42
N PHE A 107 0.82 -4.26 0.10
CA PHE A 107 2.06 -4.44 -0.67
C PHE A 107 2.33 -5.93 -0.90
#